data_AF-A0A522RAS9-F1
#
_entry.id   AF-A0A522RAS9-F1
#
_cell.length_a   1.000
_cell.length_b   1.000
_cell.length_c   1.000
_cell.angle_alpha   90.00
_cell.angle_beta   90.00
_cell.angle_gamma   90.00
#
_symmetry.space_group_name_H-M   'P 1'
#
loop_
_entity.id
_entity.type
_entity.pdbx_description
1 polymer ?
#
loop_
_entity_poly.entity_id
_entity_poly.type
_entity_poly.pdbx_seq_one_letter_code
_entity_poly.pdbx_strand_id
1 'polypeptide(L)'
;MQKVDGLPKLIAAHRRALNAAESLGARLMETDSGESLLIGLCLDAAFAAELVARRRVAAAPVTTMREVKLKAAYFKRLMNKDWCELEPADIRALLRSFANVPA
;
A
#
# COMPACT_ATOMS: atom_id res chain seq x y z
N MET A 1 -12.16 12.09 -15.34
CA MET A 1 -10.80 12.21 -14.75
C MET A 1 -10.90 11.94 -13.26
N GLN A 2 -10.31 10.84 -12.77
CA GLN A 2 -10.23 10.61 -11.32
C GLN A 2 -9.38 11.72 -10.69
N LYS A 3 -9.89 12.33 -9.62
CA LYS A 3 -9.14 13.27 -8.78
C LYS A 3 -7.93 12.50 -8.27
N VAL A 4 -6.73 12.77 -8.80
CA VAL A 4 -5.51 12.15 -8.30
C VAL A 4 -5.30 12.72 -6.90
N ASP A 5 -5.65 11.93 -5.89
CA ASP A 5 -5.27 12.26 -4.52
C ASP A 5 -3.75 12.44 -4.49
N GLY A 6 -3.29 13.57 -3.92
CA GLY A 6 -1.86 13.84 -3.83
C GLY A 6 -1.11 12.68 -3.17
N LEU A 7 0.12 12.41 -3.61
CA LEU A 7 0.94 11.28 -3.16
C LEU A 7 0.89 11.03 -1.63
N PRO A 8 0.94 12.04 -0.74
CA PRO A 8 0.80 11.82 0.70
C PRO A 8 -0.52 11.18 1.13
N LYS A 9 -1.64 11.53 0.49
CA LYS A 9 -2.96 10.93 0.78
C LYS A 9 -3.02 9.47 0.35
N LEU A 10 -2.44 9.14 -0.82
CA LEU A 10 -2.37 7.75 -1.29
C LEU A 10 -1.50 6.90 -0.35
N ILE A 11 -0.35 7.43 0.08
CA ILE A 11 0.51 6.79 1.09
C ILE A 11 -0.27 6.59 2.40
N ALA A 12 -1.00 7.61 2.86
CA ALA A 12 -1.80 7.49 4.08
C ALA A 12 -2.91 6.44 3.94
N ALA A 13 -3.59 6.36 2.80
CA ALA A 13 -4.61 5.35 2.52
C ALA A 13 -4.01 3.94 2.55
N HIS A 14 -2.87 3.73 1.90
CA HIS A 14 -2.17 2.44 1.92
C HIS A 14 -1.75 2.04 3.35
N ARG A 15 -1.20 2.97 4.13
CA ARG A 15 -0.86 2.71 5.55
C ARG A 15 -2.07 2.34 6.40
N ARG A 16 -3.23 2.98 6.18
CA ARG A 16 -4.45 2.62 6.91
C ARG A 16 -4.91 1.20 6.58
N ALA A 17 -4.82 0.80 5.31
CA ALA A 17 -5.16 -0.56 4.90
C ALA A 17 -4.23 -1.59 5.54
N LEU A 18 -2.91 -1.35 5.54
CA LEU A 18 -1.94 -2.20 6.24
C LEU A 18 -2.24 -2.31 7.74
N ASN A 19 -2.42 -1.18 8.43
CA ASN A 19 -2.73 -1.20 9.87
C ASN A 19 -4.04 -1.94 10.18
N ALA A 20 -5.04 -1.87 9.30
CA ALA A 20 -6.29 -2.61 9.46
C ALA A 20 -6.05 -4.12 9.32
N ALA A 21 -5.27 -4.55 8.32
CA ALA A 21 -4.90 -5.95 8.14
C ALA A 21 -4.07 -6.48 9.32
N GLU A 22 -3.09 -5.72 9.80
CA GLU A 22 -2.30 -6.07 10.99
C GLU A 22 -3.17 -6.22 12.24
N SER A 23 -4.10 -5.28 12.47
CA SER A 23 -5.01 -5.34 13.61
C SER A 23 -5.96 -6.53 13.54
N LEU A 24 -6.49 -6.83 12.35
CA LEU A 24 -7.36 -8.01 12.14
C LEU A 24 -6.58 -9.32 12.28
N GLY A 25 -5.34 -9.37 11.79
CA GLY A 25 -4.46 -10.52 11.95
C GLY A 25 -4.13 -10.80 13.42
N ALA A 26 -3.79 -9.75 14.18
CA ALA A 26 -3.56 -9.88 15.62
C ALA A 26 -4.81 -10.39 16.35
N ARG A 27 -5.99 -9.82 16.04
CA ARG A 27 -7.26 -10.30 16.61
C ARG A 27 -7.53 -11.76 16.24
N LEU A 28 -7.28 -12.16 15.00
CA LEU A 28 -7.49 -13.54 14.55
C LEU A 28 -6.64 -14.53 15.34
N MET A 29 -5.40 -14.16 15.70
CA MET A 29 -4.51 -14.98 16.54
C MET A 29 -5.02 -15.16 17.98
N GLU A 30 -5.83 -14.22 18.48
CA GLU A 30 -6.33 -14.20 19.85
C GLU A 30 -7.75 -14.77 20.00
N THR A 31 -8.47 -15.02 18.90
CA THR A 31 -9.91 -15.29 18.91
C THR A 31 -10.25 -16.77 18.74
N ASP A 32 -11.19 -17.27 19.53
CA ASP A 32 -11.73 -18.63 19.47
C ASP A 32 -12.65 -18.87 18.25
N SER A 33 -12.78 -20.14 17.85
CA SER A 33 -13.28 -20.60 16.53
C SER A 33 -14.57 -19.98 15.96
N GLY A 34 -15.47 -19.46 16.81
CA GLY A 34 -16.76 -18.90 16.37
C GLY A 34 -16.65 -17.56 15.64
N GLU A 35 -15.71 -16.70 16.04
CA GLU A 35 -15.50 -15.38 15.43
C GLU A 35 -14.38 -15.37 14.39
N SER A 36 -13.51 -16.40 14.40
CA SER A 36 -12.36 -16.52 13.49
C SER A 36 -12.75 -16.46 12.02
N LEU A 37 -13.90 -17.01 11.63
CA LEU A 37 -14.38 -16.96 10.24
C LEU A 37 -14.69 -15.54 9.78
N LEU A 38 -15.42 -14.77 10.60
CA LEU A 38 -15.77 -13.39 10.27
C LEU A 38 -14.54 -12.49 10.25
N ILE A 39 -13.63 -12.67 11.21
CA ILE A 39 -12.36 -11.94 11.23
C ILE A 39 -11.51 -12.30 10.00
N GLY A 40 -11.47 -13.58 9.60
CA GLY A 40 -10.80 -14.03 8.38
C GLY A 40 -11.34 -13.34 7.13
N LEU A 41 -12.66 -13.28 6.96
CA LEU A 41 -13.29 -12.56 5.83
C LEU A 41 -12.97 -11.05 5.84
N CYS A 42 -12.93 -10.44 7.03
CA CYS A 42 -12.54 -9.03 7.16
C CYS A 42 -11.05 -8.83 6.81
N LEU A 43 -10.20 -9.78 7.18
CA LEU A 43 -8.77 -9.76 6.87
C LEU A 43 -8.53 -9.87 5.36
N ASP A 44 -9.23 -10.76 4.66
CA ASP A 44 -9.17 -10.87 3.20
C ASP A 44 -9.58 -9.56 2.53
N ALA A 45 -10.67 -8.95 3.00
CA ALA A 45 -11.11 -7.64 2.50
C ALA A 45 -10.09 -6.53 2.77
N ALA A 46 -9.40 -6.56 3.92
CA ALA A 46 -8.35 -5.62 4.25
C ALA A 46 -7.13 -5.77 3.33
N PHE A 47 -6.71 -7.00 3.01
CA PHE A 47 -5.65 -7.25 2.03
C PHE A 47 -6.04 -6.84 0.61
N ALA A 48 -7.29 -7.06 0.20
CA ALA A 48 -7.77 -6.56 -1.09
C ALA A 48 -7.71 -5.02 -1.16
N ALA A 49 -8.07 -4.33 -0.07
CA ALA A 49 -7.97 -2.88 0.02
C ALA A 49 -6.51 -2.39 0.02
N GLU A 50 -5.61 -3.10 0.71
CA GLU A 50 -4.17 -2.85 0.70
C GLU A 50 -3.61 -2.94 -0.73
N LEU A 51 -3.91 -4.02 -1.45
CA LEU A 51 -3.44 -4.25 -2.82
C LEU A 51 -3.84 -3.10 -3.75
N VAL A 52 -5.10 -2.68 -3.68
CA VAL A 52 -5.61 -1.57 -4.49
C VAL A 52 -4.90 -0.26 -4.12
N ALA A 53 -4.73 0.01 -2.82
CA ALA A 53 -4.07 1.22 -2.35
C ALA A 53 -2.59 1.25 -2.74
N ARG A 54 -1.88 0.14 -2.59
CA ARG A 54 -0.47 -0.03 -2.96
C ARG A 54 -0.24 0.20 -4.45
N ARG A 55 -1.06 -0.40 -5.31
CA ARG A 55 -1.01 -0.19 -6.77
C ARG A 55 -1.26 1.27 -7.14
N ARG A 56 -2.20 1.94 -6.46
CA ARG A 56 -2.44 3.38 -6.65
C ARG A 56 -1.24 4.21 -6.26
N VAL A 57 -0.59 3.92 -5.13
CA VAL A 57 0.66 4.60 -4.76
C VAL A 57 1.71 4.33 -5.82
N ALA A 58 1.93 3.08 -6.24
CA ALA A 58 2.93 2.71 -7.26
C ALA A 58 2.71 3.46 -8.59
N ALA A 59 1.48 3.54 -9.08
CA ALA A 59 1.15 4.19 -10.33
C ALA A 59 1.02 5.73 -10.24
N ALA A 60 0.93 6.30 -9.03
CA ALA A 60 0.73 7.74 -8.87
C ALA A 60 1.87 8.53 -9.55
N PRO A 61 1.57 9.44 -10.48
CA PRO A 61 2.59 10.25 -11.11
C PRO A 61 3.27 11.13 -10.07
N VAL A 62 4.56 11.40 -10.28
CA VAL A 62 5.31 12.39 -9.51
C VAL A 62 5.85 13.44 -10.47
N THR A 63 5.91 14.68 -10.01
CA THR A 63 6.27 15.85 -10.82
C THR A 63 7.52 16.56 -10.31
N THR A 64 7.93 16.27 -9.08
CA THR A 64 9.09 16.89 -8.45
C THR A 64 10.05 15.84 -7.88
N MET A 65 11.33 16.19 -7.81
CA MET A 65 12.34 15.35 -7.15
C MET A 65 12.01 15.11 -5.66
N ARG A 66 11.31 16.04 -5.00
CA ARG A 66 10.82 15.87 -3.64
C ARG A 66 9.83 14.71 -3.54
N GLU A 67 8.90 14.61 -4.48
CA GLU A 67 7.93 13.52 -4.54
C GLU A 67 8.59 12.18 -4.89
N VAL A 68 9.58 12.19 -5.79
CA VAL A 68 10.40 11.01 -6.09
C VAL A 68 11.06 10.48 -4.82
N LYS A 69 11.75 11.34 -4.06
CA LYS A 69 12.41 10.96 -2.80
C LYS A 69 11.40 10.42 -1.77
N LEU A 70 10.25 11.08 -1.61
CA LEU A 70 9.20 10.62 -0.70
C LEU A 70 8.69 9.22 -1.08
N LYS A 71 8.38 9.02 -2.36
CA LYS A 71 7.84 7.76 -2.88
C LYS A 71 8.88 6.64 -2.80
N ALA A 72 10.13 6.91 -3.20
CA ALA A 72 11.23 5.95 -3.13
C ALA A 72 11.52 5.52 -1.68
N ALA A 73 11.57 6.48 -0.74
CA ALA A 73 11.76 6.18 0.69
C ALA A 73 10.61 5.33 1.23
N TYR A 74 9.38 5.59 0.78
CA TYR A 74 8.21 4.80 1.16
C TYR A 74 8.29 3.36 0.67
N PHE A 75 8.58 3.13 -0.63
CA PHE A 75 8.73 1.78 -1.17
C PHE A 75 9.94 1.04 -0.60
N LYS A 76 11.06 1.73 -0.35
CA LYS A 76 12.21 1.16 0.38
C LYS A 76 11.78 0.64 1.74
N ARG A 77 10.96 1.40 2.48
CA ARG A 77 10.45 0.96 3.78
C ARG A 77 9.55 -0.27 3.66
N LEU A 78 8.70 -0.36 2.64
CA LEU A 78 7.86 -1.53 2.40
C LEU A 78 8.70 -2.79 2.16
N MET A 79 9.72 -2.69 1.31
CA MET A 79 10.60 -3.83 0.99
C MET A 79 11.48 -4.28 2.17
N ASN A 80 11.86 -3.38 3.07
CA ASN A 80 12.82 -3.67 4.14
C ASN A 80 12.18 -4.13 5.46
N LYS A 81 10.84 -4.09 5.58
CA LYS A 81 10.14 -4.30 6.86
C LYS A 81 9.24 -5.55 6.85
N ASP A 82 9.31 -6.37 5.79
CA ASP A 82 8.38 -7.49 5.53
C ASP A 82 6.90 -7.06 5.65
N TRP A 83 6.62 -5.77 5.44
CA TRP A 83 5.29 -5.18 5.64
C TRP A 83 4.31 -5.58 4.54
N CYS A 84 4.82 -5.85 3.34
CA CYS A 84 4.00 -6.23 2.20
C CYS A 84 4.87 -6.83 1.08
N GLU A 85 4.37 -7.89 0.45
CA GLU A 85 4.93 -8.39 -0.81
C GLU A 85 4.60 -7.43 -1.96
N LEU A 86 5.65 -6.93 -2.62
CA LEU A 86 5.50 -6.17 -3.85
C LEU A 86 5.46 -7.11 -5.05
N GLU A 87 4.45 -6.99 -5.90
CA GLU A 87 4.44 -7.75 -7.15
C GLU A 87 5.35 -7.06 -8.19
N PRO A 88 5.88 -7.81 -9.16
CA PRO A 88 6.65 -7.23 -10.27
C PRO A 88 5.89 -6.11 -11.02
N ALA A 89 4.56 -6.17 -11.05
CA ALA A 89 3.72 -5.13 -11.65
C ALA A 89 3.83 -3.79 -10.89
N ASP A 90 3.92 -3.82 -9.57
CA ASP A 90 4.05 -2.62 -8.73
C ASP A 90 5.40 -1.97 -8.91
N ILE A 91 6.46 -2.78 -8.99
CA ILE A 91 7.82 -2.29 -9.25
C ILE A 91 7.87 -1.60 -10.62
N ARG A 92 7.30 -2.22 -11.65
CA ARG A 92 7.22 -1.61 -12.99
C ARG A 92 6.42 -0.31 -12.98
N ALA A 93 5.28 -0.27 -12.28
CA ALA A 93 4.48 0.94 -12.15
C ALA A 93 5.25 2.05 -11.41
N LEU A 94 5.96 1.72 -10.34
CA LEU A 94 6.83 2.62 -9.59
C LEU A 94 7.90 3.23 -10.49
N LEU A 95 8.65 2.40 -11.23
CA LEU A 95 9.72 2.87 -12.11
C LEU A 95 9.17 3.78 -13.23
N ARG A 96 8.03 3.40 -13.84
CA ARG A 96 7.35 4.23 -14.84
C ARG A 96 6.91 5.58 -14.28
N SER A 97 6.50 5.64 -13.01
CA SER A 97 6.09 6.89 -12.38
C SER A 97 7.24 7.90 -12.23
N PHE A 98 8.49 7.44 -12.26
CA PHE A 98 9.68 8.30 -12.18
C PHE A 98 10.21 8.74 -13.55
N ALA A 99 9.83 8.05 -14.63
CA ALA A 99 10.44 8.22 -15.96
C ALA A 99 10.21 9.62 -16.58
N ASN A 100 9.15 10.33 -16.17
CA ASN A 100 8.75 11.61 -16.76
C ASN A 100 9.05 12.82 -15.86
N VAL A 101 9.90 12.66 -14.84
CA VAL A 101 10.30 13.75 -13.96
C VAL A 101 11.43 14.54 -14.64
N PRO A 102 11.28 15.87 -14.81
CA PRO A 102 12.36 16.71 -15.33
C PRO A 102 13.62 16.60 -14.46
N ALA A 103 14.79 16.67 -15.10
CA ALA A 103 16.09 16.66 -14.42
C ALA A 103 16.29 17.86 -13.49
#